data_AF-A0AAW0JD82-F1
#
_entry.id   AF-A0AAW0JD82-F1
#
_cell.length_a   1.000
_cell.length_b   1.000
_cell.length_c   1.000
_cell.angle_alpha   90.00
_cell.angle_beta   90.00
_cell.angle_gamma   90.00
#
_symmetry.space_group_name_H-M   'P 1'
#
loop_
_entity.id
_entity.type
_entity.pdbx_description
1 polymer ?
#
loop_
_entity_poly.entity_id
_entity_poly.type
_entity_poly.pdbx_seq_one_letter_code
_entity_poly.pdbx_strand_id
1 'polypeptide(L)'
;MAPTIATPISESSDIIDFVVTKGNGVKGLSEMGPKTLPSQYIQPLEERISVNNIMTLESIPIIEMSNWDEPKVSESICDVAKKWCFFQVINHGVPIEVLENVKDATHRFFNLPAEEKRKFSKENSPSNNVGLAQA
;
A
#
# COMPACT_ATOMS: atom_id res chain seq x y z
N MET A 1 -13.90 29.71 19.13
CA MET A 1 -13.74 29.41 17.69
C MET A 1 -14.68 28.25 17.37
N ALA A 2 -15.62 28.44 16.44
CA ALA A 2 -16.61 27.42 16.10
C ALA A 2 -15.94 26.26 15.33
N PRO A 3 -16.39 25.00 15.50
CA PRO A 3 -15.91 23.91 14.68
C PRO A 3 -16.44 24.10 13.26
N THR A 4 -15.54 24.15 12.28
CA THR A 4 -15.87 24.10 10.86
C THR A 4 -16.53 22.76 10.58
N ILE A 5 -17.86 22.76 10.41
CA ILE A 5 -18.62 21.58 9.98
C ILE A 5 -18.26 21.34 8.51
N ALA A 6 -17.44 20.32 8.24
CA ALA A 6 -17.12 19.91 6.89
C ALA A 6 -18.37 19.32 6.23
N THR A 7 -18.73 19.87 5.06
CA THR A 7 -19.85 19.45 4.23
C THR A 7 -19.70 17.97 3.83
N PRO A 8 -20.77 17.15 3.86
CA PRO A 8 -20.69 15.76 3.45
C PRO A 8 -20.34 15.69 1.96
N ILE A 9 -19.18 15.08 1.65
CA ILE A 9 -18.73 14.87 0.27
C ILE A 9 -19.62 13.78 -0.35
N SER A 10 -20.65 14.18 -1.11
CA SER A 10 -21.65 13.27 -1.66
C SER A 10 -21.51 13.05 -3.17
N GLU A 11 -20.84 13.95 -3.89
CA GLU A 11 -20.72 13.88 -5.34
C GLU A 11 -19.38 13.30 -5.78
N SER A 12 -19.40 12.61 -6.93
CA SER A 12 -18.23 11.90 -7.44
C SER A 12 -17.06 12.86 -7.73
N SER A 13 -17.37 14.05 -8.24
CA SER A 13 -16.42 15.12 -8.53
C SER A 13 -15.72 15.66 -7.27
N ASP A 14 -16.46 15.79 -6.17
CA ASP A 14 -15.93 16.35 -4.92
C ASP A 14 -14.90 15.42 -4.27
N ILE A 15 -15.12 14.10 -4.39
CA ILE A 15 -14.19 13.09 -3.88
C ILE A 15 -12.90 13.11 -4.70
N ILE A 16 -12.99 13.15 -6.03
CA ILE A 16 -11.80 13.19 -6.89
C ILE A 16 -11.02 14.49 -6.68
N ASP A 17 -11.69 15.63 -6.57
CA ASP A 17 -11.02 16.89 -6.25
C ASP A 17 -10.31 16.83 -4.90
N PHE A 18 -10.97 16.30 -3.86
CA PHE A 18 -10.36 16.19 -2.53
C PHE A 18 -9.19 15.19 -2.49
N VAL A 19 -9.38 13.98 -3.01
CA VAL A 19 -8.43 12.88 -2.90
C VAL A 19 -7.24 13.09 -3.82
N VAL A 20 -7.52 13.36 -5.10
CA VAL A 20 -6.52 13.39 -6.18
C VAL A 20 -6.03 14.82 -6.40
N THR A 21 -6.91 15.75 -6.79
CA THR A 21 -6.50 17.11 -7.20
C THR A 21 -5.86 17.91 -6.06
N LYS A 22 -6.45 17.86 -4.87
CA LYS A 22 -5.91 18.48 -3.65
C LYS A 22 -4.86 17.61 -2.96
N GLY A 23 -4.71 16.35 -3.38
CA GLY A 23 -3.67 15.44 -2.93
C GLY A 23 -3.80 14.93 -1.50
N ASN A 24 -5.02 14.93 -0.94
CA ASN A 24 -5.26 14.38 0.40
C ASN A 24 -5.13 12.84 0.43
N GLY A 25 -5.37 12.19 -0.72
CA GLY A 25 -5.33 10.74 -0.88
C GLY A 25 -6.41 10.01 -0.06
N VAL A 26 -6.46 8.68 -0.22
CA VAL A 26 -7.40 7.82 0.51
C VAL A 26 -7.16 7.81 2.03
N LYS A 27 -5.94 8.13 2.48
CA LYS A 27 -5.64 8.33 3.91
C LYS A 27 -6.43 9.50 4.47
N GLY A 28 -6.36 10.68 3.83
CA GLY A 28 -7.12 11.85 4.27
C GLY A 28 -8.63 11.60 4.21
N LEU A 29 -9.10 10.89 3.18
CA LEU A 29 -10.50 10.48 3.08
C LEU A 29 -10.90 9.55 4.25
N SER A 30 -10.06 8.58 4.61
CA SER A 30 -10.32 7.70 5.75
C SER A 30 -10.35 8.46 7.08
N GLU A 31 -9.49 9.46 7.26
CA GLU A 31 -9.43 10.30 8.46
C GLU A 31 -10.67 11.19 8.63
N MET A 32 -11.40 11.50 7.54
CA MET A 32 -12.70 12.17 7.60
C MET A 32 -13.81 11.28 8.19
N GLY A 33 -13.59 9.97 8.29
CA GLY A 33 -14.56 9.02 8.84
C GLY A 33 -15.85 8.87 8.03
N PRO A 34 -15.80 8.61 6.71
CA PRO A 34 -17.00 8.40 5.91
C PRO A 34 -17.76 7.17 6.41
N LYS A 35 -19.10 7.29 6.50
CA LYS A 35 -19.97 6.19 6.96
C LYS A 35 -20.14 5.07 5.94
N THR A 36 -19.92 5.38 4.67
CA THR A 36 -20.10 4.47 3.54
C THR A 36 -18.93 4.62 2.59
N LEU A 37 -18.53 3.52 1.94
CA LEU A 37 -17.50 3.55 0.91
C LEU A 37 -18.02 4.32 -0.31
N PRO A 38 -17.29 5.33 -0.82
CA PRO A 38 -17.70 6.01 -2.04
C PRO A 38 -17.71 5.05 -3.24
N SER A 39 -18.61 5.31 -4.19
CA SER A 39 -18.86 4.41 -5.32
C SER A 39 -17.64 4.19 -6.20
N GLN A 40 -16.71 5.15 -6.27
CA GLN A 40 -15.45 5.05 -7.02
C GLN A 40 -14.52 3.94 -6.50
N TYR A 41 -14.67 3.54 -5.24
CA TYR A 41 -13.87 2.48 -4.61
C TYR A 41 -14.62 1.14 -4.56
N ILE A 42 -15.88 1.09 -5.01
CA ILE A 42 -16.63 -0.16 -5.09
C ILE A 42 -16.16 -0.94 -6.32
N GLN A 43 -15.46 -2.05 -6.09
CA GLN A 43 -14.96 -2.91 -7.16
C GLN A 43 -16.10 -3.51 -8.00
N PRO A 44 -15.82 -3.88 -9.28
CA PRO A 44 -16.69 -4.74 -10.09
C PRO A 44 -17.08 -6.01 -9.33
N LEU A 45 -18.24 -6.59 -9.65
CA LEU A 45 -18.78 -7.71 -8.88
C LEU A 45 -17.82 -8.91 -8.86
N GLU A 46 -17.10 -9.11 -9.96
CA GLU A 46 -16.14 -10.18 -10.19
C GLU A 46 -14.87 -10.04 -9.33
N GLU A 47 -14.50 -8.81 -8.96
CA GLU A 47 -13.31 -8.49 -8.16
C GLU A 47 -13.62 -8.32 -6.67
N ARG A 48 -14.90 -8.27 -6.30
CA ARG A 48 -15.30 -8.20 -4.89
C ARG A 48 -14.88 -9.48 -4.18
N ILE A 49 -14.03 -9.32 -3.17
CA ILE A 49 -13.59 -10.42 -2.31
C ILE A 49 -14.82 -11.09 -1.70
N SER A 50 -15.06 -12.34 -2.10
CA SER A 50 -16.07 -13.20 -1.50
C SER A 50 -15.38 -14.20 -0.58
N VAL A 51 -15.89 -14.34 0.63
CA VAL A 51 -15.38 -15.32 1.62
C VAL A 51 -15.44 -16.75 1.06
N ASN A 52 -16.35 -17.01 0.12
CA ASN A 52 -16.51 -18.30 -0.55
C ASN A 52 -15.39 -18.59 -1.58
N ASN A 53 -14.64 -17.57 -1.99
CA ASN A 53 -13.52 -17.69 -2.93
C ASN A 53 -12.16 -17.77 -2.20
N ILE A 54 -12.15 -17.78 -0.86
CA ILE A 54 -10.94 -18.03 -0.09
C ILE A 54 -10.63 -19.51 -0.23
N MET A 55 -9.73 -19.83 -1.17
CA MET A 55 -9.20 -21.19 -1.26
C MET A 55 -8.38 -21.46 0.00
N THR A 56 -8.67 -22.57 0.69
CA THR A 56 -7.81 -23.12 1.75
C THR A 56 -6.57 -23.78 1.13
N LEU A 57 -5.82 -23.01 0.33
CA LEU A 57 -4.57 -23.48 -0.26
C LEU A 57 -3.54 -23.78 0.82
N GLU A 58 -2.59 -24.64 0.48
CA GLU A 58 -1.31 -24.79 1.19
C GLU A 58 -0.75 -23.38 1.50
N SER A 59 -0.17 -23.17 2.69
CA SER A 59 0.39 -21.87 3.06
C SER A 59 1.49 -21.44 2.10
N ILE A 60 1.62 -20.13 1.84
CA ILE A 60 2.72 -19.56 1.05
C ILE A 60 4.05 -20.07 1.61
N PRO A 61 4.93 -20.68 0.80
CA PRO A 61 6.18 -21.25 1.29
C PRO A 61 7.10 -20.20 1.91
N ILE A 62 7.88 -20.64 2.90
CA ILE A 62 8.89 -19.84 3.59
C ILE A 62 10.26 -20.45 3.31
N ILE A 63 11.22 -19.64 2.86
CA ILE A 63 12.60 -20.04 2.58
C ILE A 63 13.51 -19.48 3.67
N GLU A 64 14.23 -20.38 4.32
CA GLU A 64 15.26 -20.08 5.32
C GLU A 64 16.59 -19.75 4.62
N MET A 65 17.12 -18.55 4.87
CA MET A 65 18.27 -18.03 4.13
C MET A 65 19.52 -17.81 4.99
N SER A 66 19.60 -18.35 6.21
CA SER A 66 20.80 -18.19 7.05
C SER A 66 22.11 -18.67 6.41
N ASN A 67 22.05 -19.62 5.46
CA ASN A 67 23.22 -20.22 4.82
C ASN A 67 23.13 -20.18 3.28
N TRP A 68 23.34 -18.99 2.70
CA TRP A 68 23.23 -18.74 1.26
C TRP A 68 24.18 -19.58 0.39
N ASP A 69 25.32 -19.97 0.94
CA ASP A 69 26.32 -20.78 0.22
C ASP A 69 25.89 -22.25 0.07
N GLU A 70 24.83 -22.68 0.78
CA GLU A 70 24.30 -24.03 0.62
C GLU A 70 23.49 -24.16 -0.68
N PRO A 71 23.87 -25.05 -1.61
CA PRO A 71 23.17 -25.22 -2.89
C PRO A 71 21.67 -25.46 -2.74
N LYS A 72 21.24 -26.10 -1.65
CA LYS A 72 19.83 -26.37 -1.35
C LYS A 72 18.96 -25.12 -1.23
N VAL A 73 19.51 -23.99 -0.79
CA VAL A 73 18.76 -22.73 -0.72
C VAL A 73 18.41 -22.26 -2.13
N SER A 74 19.39 -22.29 -3.04
CA SER A 74 19.17 -21.92 -4.44
C SER A 74 18.20 -22.86 -5.16
N GLU A 75 18.27 -24.17 -4.88
CA GLU A 75 17.33 -25.16 -5.40
C GLU A 75 15.92 -24.92 -4.89
N SER A 76 15.77 -24.65 -3.58
CA SER A 76 14.47 -24.36 -2.96
C SER A 76 13.82 -23.11 -3.57
N ILE A 77 14.60 -22.05 -3.83
CA ILE A 77 14.11 -20.85 -4.51
C ILE A 77 13.58 -21.21 -5.91
N CYS A 78 14.35 -22.00 -6.68
CA CYS A 78 13.96 -22.39 -8.03
C CYS A 78 12.67 -23.22 -8.03
N ASP A 79 12.54 -24.17 -7.10
CA ASP A 79 11.38 -25.06 -7.04
C ASP A 79 10.12 -24.33 -6.58
N VAL A 80 10.25 -23.48 -5.56
CA VAL A 80 9.14 -22.67 -5.09
C VAL A 80 8.73 -21.63 -6.13
N ALA A 81 9.68 -20.98 -6.82
CA ALA A 81 9.37 -20.06 -7.91
C ALA A 81 8.61 -20.76 -9.05
N LYS A 82 8.96 -22.01 -9.39
CA LYS A 82 8.24 -22.80 -10.41
C LYS A 82 6.83 -23.21 -9.97
N LYS A 83 6.65 -23.60 -8.71
CA LYS A 83 5.36 -24.12 -8.20
C LYS A 83 4.40 -23.02 -7.76
N TRP A 84 4.90 -21.97 -7.10
CA TRP A 84 4.10 -20.96 -6.41
C TRP A 84 4.18 -19.57 -7.04
N CYS A 85 5.24 -19.26 -7.80
CA CYS A 85 5.58 -17.91 -8.27
C CYS A 85 5.75 -16.85 -7.16
N PHE A 86 5.57 -17.21 -5.88
CA PHE A 86 5.61 -16.32 -4.73
C PHE A 86 6.02 -17.08 -3.47
N PHE A 87 6.84 -16.45 -2.63
CA PHE A 87 7.33 -17.03 -1.38
C PHE A 87 7.79 -15.95 -0.40
N GLN A 88 7.92 -16.35 0.86
CA GLN A 88 8.46 -15.52 1.94
C GLN A 88 9.90 -15.95 2.23
N VAL A 89 10.73 -15.03 2.70
CA VAL A 89 12.11 -15.31 3.12
C VAL A 89 12.32 -14.89 4.55
N ILE A 90 13.11 -15.67 5.29
CA ILE A 90 13.52 -15.37 6.66
C ILE A 90 15.04 -15.53 6.78
N ASN A 91 15.64 -14.84 7.78
CA ASN A 91 17.09 -14.79 7.96
C ASN A 91 17.86 -14.40 6.69
N HIS A 92 17.29 -13.49 5.90
CA HIS A 92 17.85 -12.96 4.65
C HIS A 92 19.07 -12.03 4.84
N GLY A 93 19.57 -11.88 6.06
CA GLY A 93 20.77 -11.09 6.38
C GLY A 93 20.58 -9.56 6.43
N VAL A 94 19.41 -9.04 6.07
CA VAL A 94 19.09 -7.61 6.23
C VAL A 94 18.74 -7.35 7.70
N PRO A 95 19.43 -6.42 8.39
CA PRO A 95 19.15 -6.15 9.80
C PRO A 95 17.70 -5.72 10.03
N ILE A 96 17.07 -6.24 11.09
CA ILE A 96 15.69 -5.91 11.44
C ILE A 96 15.51 -4.40 11.65
N GLU A 97 16.50 -3.72 12.22
CA GLU A 97 16.46 -2.27 12.43
C GLU A 97 16.28 -1.50 11.11
N VAL A 98 16.85 -1.97 10.00
CA VAL A 98 16.65 -1.34 8.68
C VAL A 98 15.19 -1.48 8.23
N LEU A 99 14.57 -2.64 8.47
CA LEU A 99 13.17 -2.90 8.14
C LEU A 99 12.22 -2.05 8.99
N GLU A 100 12.50 -1.90 10.28
CA GLU A 100 11.69 -1.05 11.16
C GLU A 100 11.86 0.44 10.81
N ASN A 101 13.09 0.88 10.56
CA ASN A 101 13.36 2.27 10.18
C ASN A 101 12.67 2.69 8.88
N VAL A 102 12.57 1.80 7.87
CA VAL A 102 11.85 2.11 6.62
C VAL A 102 10.33 2.13 6.83
N LYS A 103 9.77 1.26 7.68
CA LYS A 103 8.35 1.35 8.07
C LYS A 103 8.06 2.67 8.79
N ASP A 104 8.91 3.05 9.74
CA ASP A 104 8.78 4.31 10.48
C ASP A 104 8.94 5.54 9.58
N ALA A 105 9.89 5.52 8.64
CA ALA A 105 10.04 6.58 7.64
C ALA A 105 8.79 6.69 6.76
N THR A 106 8.20 5.54 6.37
CA THR A 106 6.95 5.50 5.60
C THR A 106 5.80 6.15 6.37
N HIS A 107 5.59 5.76 7.64
CA HIS A 107 4.58 6.37 8.49
C HIS A 107 4.79 7.88 8.67
N ARG A 108 6.03 8.31 8.95
CA ARG A 108 6.38 9.73 9.08
C ARG A 108 6.05 10.50 7.81
N PHE A 109 6.43 9.98 6.64
CA PHE A 109 6.14 10.63 5.36
C PHE A 109 4.63 10.75 5.10
N PHE A 110 3.86 9.67 5.25
CA PHE A 110 2.42 9.71 4.97
C PHE A 110 1.61 10.51 6.01
N ASN A 111 2.19 10.79 7.18
CA ASN A 111 1.66 11.69 8.20
C ASN A 111 2.03 13.17 8.01
N LEU A 112 2.89 13.50 7.05
CA LEU A 112 3.10 14.89 6.66
C LEU A 112 1.80 15.52 6.14
N PRO A 113 1.65 16.86 6.24
CA PRO A 113 0.56 17.59 5.62
C PRO A 113 0.42 17.26 4.12
N ALA A 114 -0.80 17.27 3.60
CA ALA A 114 -1.07 17.01 2.18
C ALA A 114 -0.25 17.93 1.26
N GLU A 115 -0.09 19.20 1.64
CA GLU A 115 0.71 20.18 0.91
C GLU A 115 2.17 19.75 0.73
N GLU A 116 2.80 19.22 1.78
CA GLU A 116 4.19 18.74 1.73
C GLU A 116 4.33 17.50 0.86
N LYS A 117 3.39 16.56 0.98
CA LYS A 117 3.37 15.34 0.17
C LYS A 117 3.13 15.64 -1.32
N ARG A 118 2.29 16.63 -1.62
CA ARG A 118 1.93 17.02 -3.00
C ARG A 118 3.12 17.54 -3.81
N LYS A 119 4.18 18.03 -3.15
CA LYS A 119 5.45 18.39 -3.82
C LYS A 119 6.08 17.22 -4.58
N PHE A 120 5.70 15.98 -4.25
CA PHE A 120 6.16 14.76 -4.90
C PHE A 120 5.13 14.16 -5.86
N SER A 121 3.99 14.83 -6.13
CA SER A 121 3.04 14.35 -7.15
C SER A 121 3.68 14.38 -8.54
N LYS A 122 3.08 13.67 -9.51
CA LYS A 122 3.60 13.60 -10.88
C LYS A 122 3.80 14.98 -11.52
N GLU A 123 2.95 15.95 -11.18
CA GLU A 123 2.95 17.30 -11.73
C GLU A 123 3.95 18.23 -11.03
N ASN A 124 4.24 17.99 -9.75
CA ASN A 124 5.04 18.89 -8.91
C ASN A 124 6.45 18.37 -8.64
N SER A 125 6.68 17.06 -8.83
CA SER A 125 7.97 16.44 -8.56
C SER A 125 9.06 17.00 -9.48
N PRO A 126 10.25 17.34 -8.95
CA PRO A 126 11.35 17.85 -9.76
C PRO A 126 12.03 16.76 -10.60
N SER A 127 11.65 15.49 -10.44
CA SER A 127 12.26 14.34 -11.13
C SER A 127 11.21 13.32 -11.53
N ASN A 128 11.35 12.78 -12.74
CA ASN A 128 10.50 11.69 -13.24
C ASN A 128 10.71 10.36 -12.48
N ASN A 129 11.76 10.27 -11.64
CA ASN A 129 12.06 9.09 -10.83
C ASN A 129 11.37 9.13 -9.44
N VAL A 130 10.70 10.24 -9.10
CA VAL A 130 10.04 10.42 -7.81
C VAL A 130 8.57 10.73 -8.07
N GLY A 131 7.69 9.90 -7.53
CA GLY A 131 6.24 10.07 -7.68
C GLY A 131 5.51 9.57 -6.45
N LEU A 132 4.72 10.45 -5.85
CA LEU A 132 3.67 10.08 -4.92
C LEU A 132 2.47 9.59 -5.73
N ALA A 133 2.23 8.29 -5.69
CA ALA A 133 0.98 7.74 -6.19
C ALA A 133 -0.17 8.18 -5.28
N GLN A 134 -1.14 8.91 -5.86
CA GLN A 134 -2.39 9.26 -5.20
C GLN A 134 -3.46 8.39 -5.85
N ALA A 135 -4.09 7.55 -5.02
CA ALA A 135 -5.12 6.59 -5.42
C ALA A 135 -6.45 7.27 -5.76
#